data_AF-A0A7S0XZD7-F1
#
_entry.id   AF-A0A7S0XZD7-F1
#
_cell.length_a   1.000
_cell.length_b   1.000
_cell.length_c   1.000
_cell.angle_alpha   90.00
_cell.angle_beta   90.00
_cell.angle_gamma   90.00
#
_symmetry.space_group_name_H-M   'P 1'
#
loop_
_entity.id
_entity.type
_entity.pdbx_description
1 polymer ?
#
loop_
_entity_poly.entity_id
_entity_poly.type
_entity_poly.pdbx_seq_one_letter_code
_entity_poly.pdbx_strand_id
1 'polypeptide(L)'
;KNVGRQGAVRDRFVALMRTIGKGLNDAMYQCILEYTNLNPDEEEDGKKRKSSHAAKAKVTKELKLVPNIVFYVESLEKHLIKVDASKKTNLMSEFKRSTARDFKVNMDKVHIPADDDNCGK
;
A
#
# COMPACT_ATOMS: atom_id res chain seq x y z
N LYS A 1 13.08 42.67 1.38
CA LYS A 1 12.38 41.43 1.81
C LYS A 1 13.10 40.26 1.17
N ASN A 2 13.86 39.50 1.95
CA ASN A 2 14.78 38.48 1.46
C ASN A 2 13.96 37.22 1.10
N VAL A 3 13.77 36.93 -0.17
CA VAL A 3 13.09 35.72 -0.64
C VAL A 3 14.03 34.55 -0.36
N GLY A 4 13.74 33.81 0.71
CA GLY A 4 14.56 32.70 1.19
C GLY A 4 14.84 31.71 0.07
N ARG A 5 16.12 31.50 -0.19
CA ARG A 5 16.67 30.54 -1.14
C ARG A 5 16.21 29.14 -0.73
N GLN A 6 15.07 28.66 -1.25
CA GLN A 6 14.61 27.30 -1.04
C GLN A 6 15.62 26.36 -1.71
N GLY A 7 16.54 25.80 -0.91
CA GLY A 7 17.57 24.90 -1.44
C GLY A 7 16.92 23.72 -2.15
N ALA A 8 17.21 23.55 -3.44
CA ALA A 8 16.70 22.46 -4.26
C ALA A 8 17.05 21.10 -3.66
N VAL A 9 16.13 20.14 -3.78
CA VAL A 9 16.39 18.74 -3.40
C VAL A 9 17.41 18.16 -4.37
N ARG A 10 18.40 17.41 -3.87
CA ARG A 10 19.44 16.81 -4.72
C ARG A 10 18.82 15.81 -5.70
N ASP A 11 19.21 15.87 -6.97
CA ASP A 11 18.65 14.98 -8.01
C ASP A 11 18.84 13.49 -7.71
N ARG A 12 19.96 13.12 -7.08
CA ARG A 12 20.21 11.74 -6.63
C ARG A 12 19.16 11.25 -5.64
N PHE A 13 18.69 12.13 -4.76
CA PHE A 13 17.62 11.80 -3.81
C PHE A 13 16.30 11.61 -4.55
N VAL A 14 15.97 12.50 -5.49
CA VAL A 14 14.76 12.37 -6.31
C VAL A 14 14.76 11.06 -7.08
N ALA A 15 15.88 10.70 -7.71
CA ALA A 15 16.04 9.44 -8.44
C ALA A 15 15.87 8.22 -7.53
N LEU A 16 16.47 8.25 -6.33
CA LEU A 16 16.30 7.18 -5.35
C LEU A 16 14.84 7.02 -4.92
N MET A 17 14.16 8.13 -4.60
CA MET A 17 12.76 8.10 -4.18
C MET A 17 11.84 7.56 -5.27
N ARG A 18 12.10 7.85 -6.55
CA ARG A 18 11.38 7.26 -7.69
C ARG A 18 11.55 5.75 -7.77
N THR A 19 12.78 5.26 -7.60
CA THR A 19 13.07 3.81 -7.61
C THR A 19 12.35 3.09 -6.47
N ILE A 20 12.35 3.70 -5.27
CA ILE A 20 11.65 3.14 -4.10
C ILE A 20 10.14 3.14 -4.32
N GLY A 21 9.56 4.26 -4.76
CA GLY A 21 8.11 4.41 -4.95
C GLY A 21 7.54 3.42 -5.97
N LYS A 22 8.21 3.25 -7.13
CA LYS A 22 7.73 2.36 -8.20
C LYS A 22 8.05 0.88 -7.98
N GLY A 23 9.21 0.56 -7.43
CA GLY A 23 9.66 -0.82 -7.30
C GLY A 23 9.30 -1.44 -5.94
N LEU A 24 9.81 -0.82 -4.88
CA LEU A 24 9.77 -1.41 -3.55
C LEU A 24 8.40 -1.27 -2.88
N ASN A 25 7.78 -0.09 -2.97
CA ASN A 25 6.54 0.19 -2.26
C ASN A 25 5.39 -0.71 -2.76
N ASP A 26 5.28 -0.86 -4.09
CA ASP A 26 4.31 -1.75 -4.72
C ASP A 26 4.54 -3.22 -4.33
N ALA A 27 5.78 -3.71 -4.43
CA ALA A 27 6.12 -5.09 -4.07
C ALA A 27 5.86 -5.38 -2.58
N MET A 28 6.19 -4.43 -1.71
CA MET A 28 5.95 -4.54 -0.27
C MET A 28 4.45 -4.68 0.03
N TYR A 29 3.59 -3.85 -0.58
CA TYR A 29 2.15 -3.96 -0.36
C TYR A 29 1.56 -5.25 -0.92
N GLN A 30 2.04 -5.74 -2.07
CA GLN A 30 1.64 -7.04 -2.60
C GLN A 30 2.03 -8.17 -1.63
N CYS A 31 3.26 -8.16 -1.11
CA CYS A 31 3.69 -9.13 -0.11
C CYS A 31 2.81 -9.05 1.15
N ILE A 32 2.57 -7.87 1.71
CA ILE A 32 1.73 -7.71 2.91
C ILE A 32 0.33 -8.27 2.65
N LEU A 33 -0.29 -7.95 1.51
CA LEU A 33 -1.62 -8.45 1.16
C LEU A 33 -1.63 -9.99 1.04
N GLU A 34 -0.66 -10.57 0.34
CA GLU A 34 -0.56 -12.02 0.15
C GLU A 34 -0.35 -12.73 1.48
N TYR A 35 0.55 -12.23 2.33
CA TYR A 35 0.79 -12.80 3.66
C TYR A 35 -0.43 -12.70 4.57
N THR A 36 -1.17 -11.58 4.52
CA THR A 36 -2.40 -11.44 5.30
C THR A 36 -3.46 -12.44 4.83
N ASN A 37 -3.60 -12.67 3.53
CA ASN A 37 -4.52 -13.68 2.97
C ASN A 37 -4.08 -15.13 3.23
N LEU A 38 -2.80 -15.35 3.54
CA LEU A 38 -2.26 -16.65 3.94
C LEU A 38 -2.42 -16.92 5.44
N ASN A 39 -3.02 -16.00 6.21
CA ASN A 39 -3.28 -16.22 7.62
C ASN A 39 -4.07 -17.51 7.82
N PRO A 40 -3.50 -18.51 8.52
CA PRO A 40 -4.15 -19.79 8.74
C PRO A 40 -5.31 -19.71 9.73
N ASP A 41 -5.51 -18.57 10.40
CA ASP A 41 -6.59 -18.34 11.36
C ASP A 41 -7.89 -17.87 10.67
N GLU A 42 -7.82 -17.42 9.42
CA GLU A 42 -8.94 -17.07 8.54
C GLU A 42 -9.25 -18.25 7.58
N GLU A 43 -9.22 -19.49 8.08
CA GLU A 43 -9.78 -20.64 7.35
C GLU A 43 -11.30 -20.45 7.28
N GLU A 44 -11.81 -19.82 6.21
CA GLU A 44 -13.20 -20.00 5.82
C GLU A 44 -13.47 -21.50 5.66
N ASP A 45 -14.54 -21.92 6.33
CA ASP A 45 -15.04 -23.28 6.46
C ASP A 45 -15.09 -23.97 5.08
N GLY A 46 -14.07 -24.75 4.71
CA GLY A 46 -14.16 -25.63 3.53
C GLY A 46 -12.90 -25.99 2.75
N LYS A 47 -11.75 -25.31 2.88
CA LYS A 47 -10.55 -25.70 2.07
C LYS A 47 -9.25 -25.66 2.86
N LYS A 48 -9.03 -26.73 3.63
CA LYS A 48 -7.76 -27.00 4.33
C LYS A 48 -6.62 -27.23 3.33
N ARG A 49 -5.86 -26.17 3.01
CA ARG A 49 -4.58 -26.30 2.32
C ARG A 49 -3.61 -27.02 3.26
N LYS A 50 -3.05 -28.16 2.84
CA LYS A 50 -2.02 -28.90 3.59
C LYS A 50 -0.70 -28.09 3.61
N SER A 51 -0.63 -27.03 4.40
CA SER A 51 0.63 -26.34 4.70
C SER A 51 1.26 -26.96 5.95
N SER A 52 2.59 -27.15 5.92
CA SER A 52 3.31 -27.70 7.07
C SER A 52 3.18 -26.77 8.28
N HIS A 53 3.16 -27.34 9.49
CA HIS A 53 3.06 -26.56 10.72
C HIS A 53 4.21 -25.52 10.84
N ALA A 54 5.39 -25.87 10.33
CA ALA A 54 6.54 -24.96 10.23
C ALA A 54 6.28 -23.75 9.29
N ALA A 55 5.58 -23.96 8.17
CA ALA A 55 5.22 -22.87 7.25
C ALA A 55 4.19 -21.93 7.89
N LYS A 56 3.16 -22.48 8.57
CA LYS A 56 2.19 -21.67 9.33
C LYS A 56 2.86 -20.81 10.39
N ALA A 57 3.76 -21.39 11.20
CA ALA A 57 4.49 -20.66 12.24
C ALA A 57 5.40 -19.55 11.68
N LYS A 58 5.98 -19.75 10.49
CA LYS A 58 6.78 -18.73 9.80
C LYS A 58 5.90 -17.54 9.37
N VAL A 59 4.78 -17.81 8.71
CA VAL A 59 3.82 -16.78 8.27
C VAL A 59 3.32 -15.95 9.45
N THR A 60 2.91 -16.58 10.56
CA THR A 60 2.44 -15.87 11.76
C THR A 60 3.53 -14.99 12.38
N LYS A 61 4.80 -15.40 12.34
CA LYS A 61 5.92 -14.55 12.83
C LYS A 61 6.17 -13.35 11.93
N GLU A 62 6.12 -13.53 10.61
CA GLU A 62 6.34 -12.46 9.63
C GLU A 62 5.19 -11.44 9.67
N LEU A 63 3.96 -11.90 9.88
CA LEU A 63 2.78 -11.03 10.03
C LEU A 63 2.83 -10.10 11.24
N LYS A 64 3.48 -10.51 12.33
CA LYS A 64 3.70 -9.63 13.50
C LYS A 64 4.54 -8.39 13.17
N LEU A 65 5.28 -8.41 12.07
CA LEU A 65 6.09 -7.27 11.62
C LEU A 65 5.29 -6.28 10.78
N VAL A 66 4.12 -6.68 10.23
CA VAL A 66 3.30 -5.83 9.35
C VAL A 66 2.97 -4.48 9.99
N PRO A 67 2.51 -4.38 11.26
CA PRO A 67 2.21 -3.09 11.87
C PRO A 67 3.41 -2.13 11.90
N ASN A 68 4.60 -2.65 12.19
CA ASN A 68 5.83 -1.85 12.19
C ASN A 68 6.17 -1.36 10.78
N ILE A 69 6.06 -2.24 9.78
CA ILE A 69 6.33 -1.90 8.38
C ILE A 69 5.35 -0.81 7.92
N VAL A 70 4.04 -0.96 8.20
CA VAL A 70 3.02 0.05 7.90
C VAL A 70 3.39 1.39 8.53
N PHE A 71 3.71 1.40 9.84
CA PHE A 71 4.07 2.61 10.56
C PHE A 71 5.28 3.34 9.95
N TYR A 72 6.32 2.61 9.55
CA TYR A 72 7.49 3.21 8.91
C TYR A 72 7.18 3.81 7.54
N VAL A 73 6.29 3.18 6.77
CA VAL A 73 5.86 3.68 5.46
C VAL A 73 5.02 4.93 5.61
N GLU A 74 4.06 4.95 6.53
CA GLU A 74 3.25 6.14 6.84
C GLU A 74 4.12 7.30 7.34
N SER A 75 5.11 6.99 8.18
CA SER A 75 6.09 7.97 8.63
C SER A 75 6.89 8.54 7.47
N LEU A 76 7.32 7.70 6.51
CA LEU A 76 7.99 8.15 5.30
C LEU A 76 7.10 9.08 4.47
N GLU A 77 5.86 8.67 4.18
CA GLU A 77 4.87 9.47 3.45
C GLU A 77 4.63 10.84 4.13
N LYS A 78 4.47 10.85 5.45
CA LYS A 78 4.32 12.08 6.25
C LYS A 78 5.50 13.03 6.08
N HIS A 79 6.73 12.51 6.04
CA HIS A 79 7.91 13.35 5.82
C HIS A 79 8.03 13.82 4.38
N LEU A 80 7.68 12.97 3.40
CA LEU A 80 7.66 13.35 1.99
C LEU A 80 6.66 14.48 1.71
N ILE A 81 5.47 14.43 2.29
CA ILE A 81 4.47 15.51 2.19
C ILE A 81 5.05 16.83 2.71
N LYS A 82 5.74 16.82 3.86
CA LYS A 82 6.38 18.03 4.42
C LYS A 82 7.48 18.58 3.51
N VAL A 83 8.28 17.70 2.91
CA VAL A 83 9.35 18.07 1.99
C VAL A 83 8.78 18.68 0.72
N ASP A 84 7.78 18.03 0.11
CA ASP A 84 7.09 18.53 -1.09
C ASP A 84 6.47 19.91 -0.85
N ALA A 85 5.81 20.11 0.30
CA ALA A 85 5.26 21.41 0.68
C ALA A 85 6.34 22.50 0.82
N SER A 86 7.53 22.14 1.34
CA SER A 86 8.62 23.08 1.59
C SER A 86 9.49 23.38 0.37
N LYS A 87 9.57 22.43 -0.56
CA LYS A 87 10.53 22.43 -1.69
C LYS A 87 9.86 22.48 -3.06
N LYS A 88 8.53 22.45 -3.12
CA LYS A 88 7.73 22.37 -4.36
C LYS A 88 8.18 21.22 -5.27
N THR A 89 8.63 20.14 -4.67
CA THR A 89 8.89 18.88 -5.37
C THR A 89 7.59 18.09 -5.46
N ASN A 90 7.46 17.23 -6.46
CA ASN A 90 6.30 16.34 -6.62
C ASN A 90 6.72 14.88 -6.35
N LEU A 91 7.42 14.63 -5.24
CA LEU A 91 7.93 13.31 -4.89
C LEU A 91 6.80 12.36 -4.48
N MET A 92 5.76 12.88 -3.85
CA MET A 92 4.60 12.08 -3.43
C MET A 92 3.85 11.45 -4.60
N SER A 93 3.92 12.01 -5.82
CA SER A 93 3.29 11.40 -7.00
C SER A 93 3.85 10.02 -7.37
N GLU A 94 5.08 9.73 -6.93
CA GLU A 94 5.76 8.46 -7.21
C GLU A 94 5.39 7.38 -6.19
N PHE A 95 4.68 7.75 -5.11
CA PHE A 95 4.25 6.85 -4.04
C PHE A 95 2.73 6.71 -4.06
N LYS A 96 2.25 5.47 -4.09
CA LYS A 96 0.84 5.19 -3.77
C LYS A 96 0.63 5.36 -2.27
N ARG A 97 -0.44 6.04 -1.90
CA ARG A 97 -0.80 6.29 -0.49
C ARG A 97 -1.14 4.97 0.20
N SER A 98 -0.59 4.76 1.39
CA SER A 98 -0.80 3.53 2.19
C SER A 98 -2.26 3.14 2.38
N THR A 99 -3.19 4.10 2.33
CA THR A 99 -4.65 3.90 2.45
C THR A 99 -5.27 3.09 1.30
N ALA A 100 -4.59 2.93 0.16
CA ALA A 100 -5.11 2.14 -0.97
C ALA A 100 -5.09 0.62 -0.72
N ARG A 101 -4.39 0.17 0.33
CA ARG A 101 -4.33 -1.25 0.70
C ARG A 101 -5.60 -1.75 1.39
N ASP A 102 -6.22 -0.89 2.19
CA ASP A 102 -7.21 -1.35 3.18
C ASP A 102 -8.56 -1.68 2.54
N PHE A 103 -8.79 -1.23 1.29
CA PHE A 103 -10.03 -1.48 0.57
C PHE A 103 -9.73 -2.08 -0.81
N LYS A 104 -9.72 -3.42 -0.89
CA LYS A 104 -9.76 -4.14 -2.17
C LYS A 104 -11.18 -4.63 -2.41
N VAL A 105 -11.97 -3.84 -3.14
CA VAL A 105 -13.33 -4.22 -3.52
C VAL A 105 -13.26 -5.34 -4.55
N ASN A 106 -13.84 -6.49 -4.21
CA ASN A 106 -13.89 -7.62 -5.11
C ASN A 106 -15.06 -7.42 -6.08
N MET A 107 -14.78 -6.87 -7.27
CA MET A 107 -15.81 -6.51 -8.26
C MET A 107 -16.69 -7.70 -8.67
N ASP A 108 -16.16 -8.92 -8.61
CA ASP A 108 -16.91 -10.16 -8.87
C ASP A 108 -18.06 -10.39 -7.86
N LYS A 109 -18.01 -9.75 -6.69
CA LYS A 109 -19.04 -9.79 -5.65
C LYS A 109 -19.93 -8.54 -5.64
N VAL A 110 -19.60 -7.54 -6.47
CA VAL A 110 -20.41 -6.32 -6.60
C VAL A 110 -21.50 -6.62 -7.62
N HIS A 111 -22.68 -7.02 -7.13
CA HIS A 111 -23.88 -7.00 -7.95
C HIS A 111 -24.22 -5.53 -8.20
N ILE A 112 -23.83 -5.02 -9.36
CA ILE A 112 -24.36 -3.77 -9.89
C ILE A 112 -25.71 -4.18 -10.50
N PRO A 113 -26.85 -3.82 -9.88
CA PRO A 113 -28.11 -4.00 -10.56
C PRO A 113 -27.99 -3.23 -11.87
N ALA A 114 -28.13 -3.92 -12.99
CA ALA A 114 -28.31 -3.24 -14.26
C ALA A 114 -29.56 -2.39 -14.08
N ASP A 115 -29.42 -1.07 -14.23
CA ASP A 115 -30.56 -0.18 -14.27
C ASP A 115 -31.51 -0.71 -15.36
N ASP A 116 -32.62 -1.33 -14.94
CA ASP A 116 -33.72 -1.66 -15.83
C ASP A 116 -34.27 -0.32 -16.33
N ASP A 117 -33.86 0.06 -17.55
CA ASP A 117 -34.48 1.10 -18.37
C ASP A 117 -35.95 0.72 -18.66
N ASN A 118 -36.82 0.88 -17.66
CA ASN A 118 -38.27 0.89 -17.85
C ASN A 118 -38.81 2.30 -17.61
N CYS A 119 -38.37 3.24 -18.45
CA CYS A 119 -39.16 4.44 -18.70
C CYS A 119 -40.35 4.01 -19.56
N GLY A 120 -41.47 3.79 -18.87
CA GLY A 120 -42.74 3.37 -19.46
C GLY A 120 -43.19 4.30 -20.60
N LYS A 121 -43.78 3.66 -21.61
CA LYS A 121 -44.50 4.28 -22.72
C LYS A 121 -45.64 5.17 -22.25
#